data_AF-A0A2V2X0B0-F1
#
_entry.id   AF-A0A2V2X0B0-F1
#
_cell.length_a   1.000
_cell.length_b   1.000
_cell.length_c   1.000
_cell.angle_alpha   90.00
_cell.angle_beta   90.00
_cell.angle_gamma   90.00
#
_symmetry.space_group_name_H-M   'P 1'
#
loop_
_entity.id
_entity.type
_entity.pdbx_description
1 polymer ?
#
loop_
_entity_poly.entity_id
_entity_poly.type
_entity_poly.pdbx_seq_one_letter_code
_entity_poly.pdbx_strand_id
1 'polypeptide(L)'
;MVQNLVINLLFNSPEIRIMGPVKEQTIDKLNEVIPNATSTARSTRVAPPRFQYISNPNHWYMKLDGQFCDEDGISYLMVLLLDALEEEGLWKLVSSTALRTPAGQSSKDYTETHVLFMNKLVGDEI
;
A
#
# COMPACT_ATOMS: atom_id res chain seq x y z
N MET A 1 22.07 5.32 -11.14
CA MET A 1 20.80 5.22 -11.92
C MET A 1 19.64 5.41 -10.93
N VAL A 2 18.48 5.96 -11.33
CA VAL A 2 17.34 6.12 -10.41
C VAL A 2 16.31 5.03 -10.73
N GLN A 3 15.84 4.30 -9.72
CA GLN A 3 14.67 3.45 -9.84
C GLN A 3 13.46 4.17 -9.25
N ASN A 4 12.27 3.90 -9.78
CA ASN A 4 11.03 4.50 -9.33
C ASN A 4 10.03 3.42 -8.95
N LEU A 5 9.23 3.68 -7.92
CA LEU A 5 7.99 2.94 -7.63
C LEU A 5 6.80 3.88 -7.71
N VAL A 6 5.66 3.31 -8.12
CA VAL A 6 4.36 3.95 -8.00
C VAL A 6 3.47 3.04 -7.18
N ILE A 7 2.88 3.59 -6.13
CA ILE A 7 1.99 2.86 -5.23
C ILE A 7 0.61 3.47 -5.33
N ASN A 8 -0.39 2.65 -5.67
CA ASN A 8 -1.78 3.06 -5.66
C ASN A 8 -2.46 2.39 -4.47
N LEU A 9 -3.16 3.21 -3.70
CA LEU A 9 -3.95 2.81 -2.55
C LEU A 9 -5.39 3.23 -2.83
N LEU A 10 -6.35 2.33 -2.62
CA LEU A 10 -7.77 2.62 -2.73
C LEU A 10 -8.45 2.22 -1.41
N PHE A 11 -9.25 3.12 -0.86
CA PHE A 11 -10.04 2.91 0.35
C PHE A 11 -11.52 3.23 0.06
N ASN A 12 -12.53 2.46 0.48
CA ASN A 12 -12.54 1.15 1.14
C ASN A 12 -13.24 0.09 0.26
N SER A 13 -13.00 -1.22 0.44
CA SER A 13 -11.99 -1.86 1.30
C SER A 13 -10.55 -1.58 0.82
N PRO A 14 -9.55 -1.57 1.72
CA PRO A 14 -8.18 -1.24 1.34
C PRO A 14 -7.63 -2.15 0.25
N GLU A 15 -7.11 -1.54 -0.82
CA GLU A 15 -6.47 -2.20 -1.93
C GLU A 15 -5.15 -1.50 -2.24
N ILE A 16 -4.08 -2.27 -2.41
CA ILE A 16 -2.71 -1.77 -2.60
C ILE A 16 -2.11 -2.38 -3.85
N ARG A 17 -1.59 -1.52 -4.74
CA ARG A 17 -0.87 -1.92 -5.96
C ARG A 17 0.50 -1.25 -5.98
N ILE A 18 1.57 -2.04 -6.07
CA ILE A 18 2.94 -1.53 -6.13
C ILE A 18 3.53 -1.86 -7.51
N MET A 19 3.83 -0.81 -8.27
CA MET A 19 4.39 -0.89 -9.62
C MET A 19 5.84 -0.46 -9.62
N GLY A 20 6.72 -1.29 -10.20
CA GLY A 20 8.16 -1.08 -10.28
C GLY A 20 8.96 -2.16 -9.54
N PRO A 21 10.29 -2.06 -9.52
CA PRO A 21 11.15 -3.12 -9.02
C PRO A 21 11.14 -3.16 -7.48
N VAL A 22 10.57 -4.20 -6.88
CA VAL A 22 10.58 -4.40 -5.42
C VAL A 22 11.23 -5.74 -5.09
N LYS A 23 12.14 -5.76 -4.10
CA LYS A 23 12.78 -6.99 -3.62
C LYS A 23 11.75 -7.81 -2.81
N GLU A 24 11.82 -9.14 -2.89
CA GLU A 24 10.88 -10.02 -2.15
C GLU A 24 10.92 -9.78 -0.63
N GLN A 25 12.09 -9.49 -0.06
CA GLN A 25 12.23 -9.14 1.36
C GLN A 25 11.35 -7.95 1.78
N THR A 26 11.28 -6.90 0.94
CA THR A 26 10.39 -5.76 1.19
C THR A 26 8.92 -6.18 1.16
N ILE A 27 8.55 -7.11 0.27
CA ILE A 27 7.20 -7.66 0.19
C ILE A 27 6.87 -8.51 1.42
N ASP A 28 7.82 -9.29 1.92
CA ASP A 28 7.65 -10.06 3.15
C ASP A 28 7.42 -9.15 4.36
N LYS A 29 8.17 -8.05 4.47
CA LYS A 29 7.94 -7.05 5.52
C LYS A 29 6.55 -6.42 5.42
N LEU A 30 6.13 -6.05 4.21
CA LEU A 30 4.79 -5.51 3.96
C LEU A 30 3.68 -6.53 4.31
N ASN A 31 3.90 -7.82 4.02
CA ASN A 31 2.97 -8.90 4.38
C ASN A 31 2.83 -9.10 5.91
N GLU A 32 3.84 -8.73 6.68
CA GLU A 32 3.80 -8.78 8.15
C GLU A 32 2.94 -7.63 8.72
N VAL A 33 3.15 -6.41 8.23
CA VAL A 33 2.62 -5.19 8.87
C VAL A 33 1.25 -4.78 8.34
N ILE A 34 1.02 -4.81 7.02
CA ILE A 34 -0.17 -4.24 6.38
C ILE A 34 -1.47 -4.92 6.82
N PRO A 35 -1.57 -6.26 6.92
CA PRO A 35 -2.83 -6.92 7.26
C PRO A 35 -3.38 -6.62 8.66
N ASN A 36 -2.61 -5.93 9.51
CA ASN A 36 -3.00 -5.51 10.86
C ASN A 36 -3.15 -3.97 10.97
N ALA A 37 -3.04 -3.24 9.85
CA ALA A 37 -2.98 -1.78 9.84
C ALA A 37 -4.34 -1.09 9.63
N THR A 38 -5.45 -1.82 9.74
CA THR A 38 -6.80 -1.30 9.47
C THR A 38 -7.55 -0.95 10.75
N SER A 39 -8.59 -0.12 10.65
CA SER A 39 -9.40 0.32 11.81
C SER A 39 -10.31 -0.81 12.33
N THR A 40 -10.64 -1.78 11.47
CA THR A 40 -11.39 -2.98 11.86
C THR A 40 -10.46 -4.09 12.36
N ALA A 41 -10.85 -4.75 13.45
CA ALA A 41 -10.15 -5.95 13.91
C ALA A 41 -10.25 -7.09 12.88
N ARG A 42 -9.11 -7.66 12.50
CA ARG A 42 -9.05 -8.85 11.63
C ARG A 42 -9.44 -10.12 12.40
N SER A 43 -10.18 -11.02 11.74
CA SER A 43 -10.37 -12.38 12.23
C SER A 43 -9.05 -13.15 12.29
N THR A 44 -8.78 -13.83 13.39
CA THR A 44 -7.61 -14.73 13.55
C THR A 44 -7.85 -16.14 12.99
N ARG A 45 -9.08 -16.43 12.51
CA ARG A 45 -9.44 -17.75 11.97
C ARG A 45 -9.03 -17.95 10.51
N VAL A 46 -8.74 -16.86 9.80
CA VAL A 46 -8.38 -16.87 8.38
C VAL A 46 -6.95 -16.36 8.26
N ALA A 47 -6.19 -16.95 7.34
CA ALA A 47 -4.84 -16.49 7.05
C ALA A 47 -4.87 -15.00 6.61
N PRO A 48 -3.88 -14.19 7.03
CA PRO A 48 -3.81 -12.80 6.61
C PRO A 48 -3.65 -12.71 5.08
N PRO A 49 -4.28 -11.71 4.43
CA PRO A 49 -4.01 -11.40 3.03
C PRO A 49 -2.52 -11.20 2.79
N ARG A 50 -2.04 -11.59 1.61
CA ARG A 50 -0.65 -11.45 1.18
C ARG A 50 -0.59 -10.82 -0.20
N PHE A 51 0.50 -10.11 -0.46
CA PHE A 51 0.82 -9.61 -1.79
C PHE A 51 0.99 -10.76 -2.77
N GLN A 52 0.36 -10.62 -3.93
CA GLN A 52 0.47 -11.53 -5.06
C GLN A 52 1.12 -10.78 -6.22
N TYR A 53 2.04 -11.45 -6.90
CA TYR A 53 2.63 -10.90 -8.12
C TYR A 53 1.69 -11.14 -9.29
N ILE A 54 1.26 -10.05 -9.93
CA ILE A 54 0.40 -10.08 -11.11
C ILE A 54 1.23 -9.65 -12.31
N SER A 55 1.15 -10.41 -13.40
CA SER A 55 1.78 -10.07 -14.68
C SER A 55 0.81 -9.31 -15.59
N ASN A 56 1.36 -8.49 -16.49
CA ASN A 56 0.61 -7.72 -17.49
C ASN A 56 -0.41 -6.69 -16.94
N PRO A 57 0.03 -5.54 -16.39
CA PRO A 57 1.43 -5.16 -16.17
C PRO A 57 2.01 -5.82 -14.92
N ASN A 58 3.34 -5.91 -14.84
CA ASN A 58 4.02 -6.49 -13.69
C ASN A 58 3.86 -5.61 -12.44
N HIS A 59 3.18 -6.10 -11.42
CA HIS A 59 2.98 -5.40 -10.16
C HIS A 59 2.70 -6.35 -9.00
N TRP A 60 2.91 -5.86 -7.79
CA TRP A 60 2.44 -6.53 -6.57
C TRP A 60 1.06 -6.00 -6.19
N TYR A 61 0.17 -6.90 -5.78
CA TYR A 61 -1.22 -6.62 -5.48
C TYR A 61 -1.64 -7.24 -4.14
N MET A 62 -2.30 -6.46 -3.28
CA MET A 62 -2.97 -6.95 -2.07
C MET A 62 -4.32 -6.27 -1.92
N LYS A 63 -5.33 -7.03 -1.50
CA LYS A 63 -6.63 -6.50 -1.10
C LYS A 63 -7.00 -7.02 0.28
N LEU A 64 -7.46 -6.12 1.14
CA LEU A 64 -7.91 -6.41 2.50
C LEU A 64 -9.43 -6.52 2.54
N ASP A 65 -9.98 -7.56 1.89
CA ASP A 65 -11.43 -7.76 1.80
C ASP A 65 -12.10 -7.84 3.18
N GLY A 66 -13.23 -7.14 3.31
CA GLY A 66 -14.00 -7.08 4.55
C GLY A 66 -13.35 -6.25 5.67
N GLN A 67 -12.21 -5.60 5.38
CA GLN A 67 -11.59 -4.64 6.29
C GLN A 67 -11.93 -3.20 5.88
N PHE A 68 -11.80 -2.30 6.85
CA PHE A 68 -12.09 -0.88 6.70
C PHE A 68 -11.03 -0.02 7.39
N CYS A 69 -10.67 1.09 6.75
CA CYS A 69 -9.88 2.16 7.32
C CYS A 69 -10.69 3.47 7.38
N ASP A 70 -10.80 4.05 8.57
CA ASP A 70 -11.14 5.47 8.75
C ASP A 70 -9.91 6.35 8.49
N GLU A 71 -9.99 7.66 8.74
CA GLU A 71 -8.89 8.60 8.48
C GLU A 71 -7.62 8.25 9.26
N ASP A 72 -7.77 7.80 10.51
CA ASP A 72 -6.65 7.35 11.35
C ASP A 72 -6.06 6.03 10.83
N GLY A 73 -6.92 5.08 10.44
CA GLY A 73 -6.49 3.81 9.85
C GLY A 73 -5.78 3.98 8.50
N ILE A 74 -6.22 4.93 7.67
CA ILE A 74 -5.53 5.28 6.41
C ILE A 74 -4.13 5.80 6.75
N SER A 75 -4.04 6.74 7.68
CA SER A 75 -2.77 7.35 8.09
C SER A 75 -1.81 6.31 8.68
N TYR A 76 -2.31 5.43 9.54
CA TYR A 76 -1.51 4.37 10.15
C TYR A 76 -0.99 3.37 9.12
N LEU A 77 -1.84 2.92 8.20
CA LEU A 77 -1.43 2.03 7.11
C LEU A 77 -0.39 2.69 6.20
N MET A 78 -0.54 3.98 5.89
CA MET A 78 0.45 4.72 5.10
C MET A 78 1.81 4.79 5.78
N VAL A 79 1.86 5.08 7.08
CA VAL A 79 3.12 5.14 7.82
C VAL A 79 3.83 3.78 7.78
N LEU A 80 3.12 2.69 8.11
CA LEU A 80 3.71 1.35 8.07
C LEU A 80 4.18 0.93 6.68
N LEU A 81 3.46 1.34 5.64
CA LEU A 81 3.86 1.10 4.26
C LEU A 81 5.14 1.86 3.91
N LEU A 82 5.22 3.14 4.26
CA LEU A 82 6.39 3.97 4.00
C LEU A 82 7.62 3.47 4.77
N ASP A 83 7.45 3.14 6.05
CA ASP A 83 8.53 2.61 6.90
C ASP A 83 9.09 1.30 6.32
N ALA A 84 8.24 0.35 5.95
CA ALA A 84 8.67 -0.93 5.37
C ALA A 84 9.42 -0.76 4.04
N LEU A 85 9.02 0.22 3.21
CA LEU A 85 9.69 0.52 1.94
C LEU A 85 11.03 1.24 2.14
N GLU A 86 11.11 2.10 3.15
CA GLU A 86 12.34 2.81 3.49
C GLU A 86 13.37 1.87 4.12
N GLU A 87 12.99 1.07 5.13
CA GLU A 87 13.88 0.18 5.88
C GLU A 87 14.50 -0.91 4.98
N GLU A 88 13.68 -1.61 4.19
CA GLU A 88 14.12 -2.78 3.41
C GLU A 88 14.60 -2.42 1.99
N GLY A 89 14.13 -1.29 1.47
CA GLY A 89 14.30 -0.93 0.06
C GLY A 89 15.02 0.39 -0.20
N LEU A 90 15.26 1.19 0.85
CA LEU A 90 15.76 2.56 0.79
C LEU A 90 14.92 3.46 -0.14
N TRP A 91 13.62 3.15 -0.28
CA TRP A 91 12.71 3.94 -1.08
C TRP A 91 12.38 5.24 -0.37
N LYS A 92 12.51 6.36 -1.08
CA LYS A 92 12.17 7.68 -0.58
C LYS A 92 10.90 8.19 -1.24
N LEU A 93 9.99 8.73 -0.45
CA LEU A 93 8.79 9.39 -0.96
C LEU A 93 9.18 10.69 -1.65
N VAL A 94 8.78 10.81 -2.91
CA VAL A 94 9.03 12.00 -3.75
C VAL A 94 7.78 12.87 -3.82
N SER A 95 6.62 12.26 -4.03
CA SER A 95 5.33 12.96 -4.05
C SER A 95 4.17 12.05 -3.71
N SER A 96 3.06 12.66 -3.31
CA SER A 96 1.80 11.98 -3.00
C SER A 96 0.64 12.78 -3.59
N THR A 97 -0.41 12.10 -4.05
CA THR A 97 -1.65 12.71 -4.50
C THR A 97 -2.83 11.93 -3.92
N ALA A 98 -3.83 12.64 -3.40
CA ALA A 98 -5.05 12.07 -2.87
C ALA A 98 -6.26 12.56 -3.70
N LEU A 99 -7.17 11.65 -4.03
CA LEU A 99 -8.42 11.95 -4.71
C LEU A 99 -9.58 11.29 -3.98
N ARG A 100 -10.56 12.09 -3.55
CA ARG A 100 -11.84 11.59 -3.05
C ARG A 100 -12.86 11.62 -4.18
N THR A 101 -13.43 10.47 -4.50
CA THR A 101 -14.48 10.32 -5.50
C THR A 101 -15.78 9.95 -4.81
N PRO A 102 -16.89 10.67 -5.03
CA PRO A 102 -18.20 10.26 -4.52
C PRO A 102 -18.53 8.85 -5.00
N ALA A 103 -18.95 7.99 -4.08
CA ALA A 103 -19.29 6.60 -4.35
C ALA A 103 -20.75 6.37 -3.97
N GLY A 104 -21.66 6.30 -4.94
CA GLY A 104 -23.08 6.09 -4.64
C GLY A 104 -23.90 7.38 -4.47
N GLN A 105 -25.10 7.26 -3.88
CA GLN A 105 -26.09 8.33 -3.85
C GLN A 105 -26.03 9.20 -2.58
N SER A 106 -25.32 8.76 -1.53
CA SER A 106 -25.22 9.50 -0.26
C SER A 106 -23.97 10.39 -0.24
N SER A 107 -24.06 11.52 0.47
CA SER A 107 -22.94 12.48 0.58
C SER A 107 -21.78 12.00 1.45
N LYS A 108 -21.89 10.82 2.10
CA LYS A 108 -20.87 10.24 2.99
C LYS A 108 -20.15 9.05 2.39
N ASP A 109 -20.67 8.50 1.31
CA ASP A 109 -20.03 7.39 0.63
C ASP A 109 -19.04 7.97 -0.40
N TYR A 110 -17.76 7.78 -0.15
CA TYR A 110 -16.69 8.15 -1.08
C TYR A 110 -15.64 7.06 -1.12
N THR A 111 -14.99 6.93 -2.27
CA THR A 111 -13.72 6.22 -2.38
C THR A 111 -12.59 7.22 -2.28
N GLU A 112 -11.57 6.88 -1.52
CA GLU A 112 -10.36 7.68 -1.38
C GLU A 112 -9.21 6.93 -2.03
N THR A 113 -8.61 7.54 -3.05
CA THR A 113 -7.47 7.00 -3.79
C THR A 113 -6.23 7.81 -3.47
N HIS A 114 -5.15 7.14 -3.10
CA HIS A 114 -3.84 7.76 -2.95
C HIS A 114 -2.85 7.18 -3.94
N VAL A 115 -2.04 8.05 -4.53
CA VAL A 115 -0.95 7.68 -5.42
C VAL A 115 0.35 8.22 -4.83
N LEU A 116 1.25 7.32 -4.47
CA LEU A 116 2.57 7.65 -3.94
C LEU A 116 3.63 7.38 -5.02
N PHE A 117 4.50 8.36 -5.25
CA PHE A 117 5.65 8.23 -6.12
C PHE A 117 6.90 8.14 -5.25
N MET A 118 7.63 7.03 -5.39
CA MET A 118 8.86 6.78 -4.65
C MET A 118 10.04 6.67 -5.61
N ASN A 119 11.24 6.98 -5.15
CA ASN A 119 12.46 6.68 -5.88
C ASN A 119 13.55 6.12 -4.97
N LYS A 120 14.58 5.55 -5.59
CA LYS A 120 15.84 5.26 -4.91
C LYS A 120 17.02 5.38 -5.87
N LEU A 121 18.20 5.64 -5.31
CA LEU A 121 19.45 5.65 -6.05
C LEU A 121 20.00 4.21 -6.15
N VAL A 122 20.29 3.78 -7.37
CA VAL A 122 21.01 2.54 -7.64
C VAL A 122 22.48 2.80 -7.34
N GLY A 123 22.99 2.19 -6.26
CA GLY A 123 24.34 2.36 -5.75
C GLY A 123 24.42 2.50 -4.22
N ASP A 124 23.31 2.78 -3.55
CA ASP A 124 23.24 2.88 -2.07
C ASP A 124 23.09 1.50 -1.39
N GLU A 125 23.55 0.42 -2.02
CA GLU A 125 23.64 -0.88 -1.35
C GLU A 125 24.83 -0.83 -0.38
N ILE A 126 24.55 -0.80 0.92
CA ILE A 126 25.56 -1.01 1.99
C ILE A 126 26.02 -2.46 1.96
#